data_AF-A0A979FMT1-F1
#
_entry.id   AF-A0A979FMT1-F1
#
_cell.length_a   1.000
_cell.length_b   1.000
_cell.length_c   1.000
_cell.angle_alpha   90.00
_cell.angle_beta   90.00
_cell.angle_gamma   90.00
#
_symmetry.space_group_name_H-M   'P 1'
#
loop_
_entity.id
_entity.type
_entity.pdbx_description
1 polymer ?
#
loop_
_entity_poly.entity_id
_entity_poly.type
_entity_poly.pdbx_seq_one_letter_code
_entity_poly.pdbx_strand_id
1 'polypeptide(L)'
;MLQHLALSTVISKLLYMAASLILAATVDMPPALNNCKLNEQDGACFTDIAERRFVFLDAATSRCQMIADKYLVEVTLKELSRAATPPYVLQSEQLSFVIAACKRRDARALGLQQPNRPRLMFPGTKWCGPGDEADSFDDLGELREVDACCRDHDQCPDNIKPQETKHNITNDSGFTISHCDCDDAFRSCLTAAGGEAAEAVGLAYFSTGFIKCFRLAPPVVACVTWSG
;
A
#
# COMPACT_ATOMS: atom_id res chain seq x y z
N MET A 1 16.78 -45.69 -24.10
CA MET A 1 15.45 -45.18 -24.50
C MET A 1 14.74 -44.51 -23.31
N LEU A 2 15.41 -43.57 -22.63
CA LEU A 2 14.91 -42.91 -21.39
C LEU A 2 15.35 -41.43 -21.28
N GLN A 3 15.78 -40.80 -22.39
CA GLN A 3 16.15 -39.38 -22.42
C GLN A 3 15.16 -38.49 -23.20
N HIS A 4 14.14 -39.07 -23.84
CA HIS A 4 13.14 -38.30 -24.62
C HIS A 4 11.89 -37.87 -23.83
N LEU A 5 11.70 -38.36 -22.59
CA LEU A 5 10.51 -38.04 -21.79
C LEU A 5 10.66 -36.80 -20.90
N ALA A 6 11.87 -36.26 -20.73
CA ALA A 6 12.12 -35.06 -19.93
C ALA A 6 11.94 -33.74 -20.72
N LEU A 7 11.97 -33.77 -22.07
CA LEU A 7 11.70 -32.58 -22.88
C LEU A 7 10.21 -32.22 -22.94
N SER A 8 9.31 -33.20 -22.75
CA SER A 8 7.86 -33.00 -22.84
C SER A 8 7.30 -32.16 -21.67
N THR A 9 7.86 -32.33 -20.46
CA THR A 9 7.42 -31.58 -19.26
C THR A 9 7.98 -30.16 -19.21
N VAL A 10 9.15 -29.91 -19.78
CA VAL A 10 9.76 -28.57 -19.88
C VAL A 10 9.04 -27.72 -20.93
N ILE A 11 8.69 -28.30 -22.08
CA ILE A 11 7.90 -27.63 -23.12
C ILE A 11 6.46 -27.36 -22.63
N SER A 12 5.85 -28.29 -21.87
CA SER A 12 4.53 -28.09 -21.25
C SER A 12 4.55 -26.98 -20.17
N LYS A 13 5.61 -26.88 -19.37
CA LYS A 13 5.79 -25.78 -18.40
C LYS A 13 6.12 -24.44 -19.07
N LEU A 14 6.87 -24.43 -20.18
CA LEU A 14 7.12 -23.21 -20.98
C LEU A 14 5.86 -22.74 -21.71
N LEU A 15 5.00 -23.64 -22.18
CA LEU A 15 3.67 -23.31 -22.70
C LEU A 15 2.73 -22.75 -21.61
N TYR A 16 2.79 -23.30 -20.40
CA TYR A 16 2.07 -22.75 -19.23
C TYR A 16 2.60 -21.38 -18.77
N MET A 17 3.92 -21.16 -18.82
CA MET A 17 4.53 -19.88 -18.47
C MET A 17 4.33 -18.82 -19.57
N ALA A 18 4.32 -19.22 -20.84
CA ALA A 18 3.95 -18.35 -21.96
C ALA A 18 2.46 -17.99 -21.93
N ALA A 19 1.58 -18.92 -21.51
CA ALA A 19 0.16 -18.63 -21.28
C ALA A 19 -0.05 -17.61 -20.14
N SER A 20 0.78 -17.64 -19.09
CA SER A 20 0.72 -16.65 -17.99
C SER A 20 1.28 -15.27 -18.36
N LEU A 21 2.23 -15.18 -19.28
CA LEU A 21 2.67 -13.90 -19.85
C LEU A 21 1.68 -13.31 -20.87
N ILE A 22 0.87 -14.15 -21.51
CA ILE A 22 -0.24 -13.70 -22.36
C ILE A 22 -1.46 -13.30 -21.50
N LEU A 23 -1.67 -13.93 -20.34
CA LEU A 23 -2.75 -13.59 -19.41
C LEU A 23 -2.62 -12.18 -18.78
N ALA A 24 -1.43 -11.58 -18.82
CA ALA A 24 -1.23 -10.18 -18.40
C ALA A 24 -1.67 -9.16 -19.48
N ALA A 25 -1.84 -9.60 -20.73
CA ALA A 25 -2.35 -8.80 -21.85
C ALA A 25 -3.82 -9.10 -22.19
N THR A 26 -4.41 -10.13 -21.58
CA THR A 26 -5.80 -10.57 -21.84
C THR A 26 -6.54 -10.91 -20.55
N VAL A 27 -6.46 -10.04 -19.54
CA VAL A 27 -7.62 -9.97 -18.63
C VAL A 27 -8.76 -9.44 -19.50
N ASP A 28 -9.48 -10.36 -20.15
CA ASP A 28 -10.81 -10.13 -20.67
C ASP A 28 -11.67 -9.74 -19.47
N MET A 29 -11.63 -8.46 -19.14
CA MET A 29 -12.66 -7.85 -18.32
C MET A 29 -13.96 -8.00 -19.11
N PRO A 30 -15.03 -8.54 -18.51
CA PRO A 30 -16.29 -8.75 -19.20
C PRO A 30 -16.77 -7.43 -19.84
N PRO A 31 -17.27 -7.49 -21.08
CA PRO A 31 -17.68 -6.31 -21.81
C PRO A 31 -18.88 -5.67 -21.10
N ALA A 32 -18.71 -4.42 -20.69
CA ALA A 32 -19.73 -3.52 -20.15
C ALA A 32 -20.58 -4.10 -19.01
N LEU A 33 -20.11 -4.00 -17.77
CA LEU A 33 -20.97 -4.03 -16.59
C LEU A 33 -21.18 -2.59 -16.10
N ASN A 34 -22.21 -1.95 -16.66
CA ASN A 34 -22.77 -0.64 -16.31
C ASN A 34 -22.98 -0.51 -14.78
N ASN A 35 -22.77 0.59 -14.07
CA ASN A 35 -22.22 1.93 -14.30
C ASN A 35 -21.82 2.43 -12.91
N CYS A 36 -20.62 2.94 -12.70
CA CYS A 36 -20.40 3.84 -11.56
C CYS A 36 -20.11 5.24 -12.10
N LYS A 37 -21.09 6.15 -12.01
CA LYS A 37 -20.94 7.54 -12.50
C LYS A 37 -21.23 8.51 -11.36
N LEU A 38 -20.22 9.28 -10.93
CA LEU A 38 -20.42 10.41 -10.02
C LEU A 38 -20.86 11.68 -10.77
N ASN A 39 -20.56 11.80 -12.07
CA ASN A 39 -21.30 12.54 -13.11
C ASN A 39 -20.51 12.39 -14.43
N GLU A 40 -21.12 11.76 -15.44
CA GLU A 40 -20.64 11.62 -16.83
C GLU A 40 -19.14 11.35 -17.07
N GLN A 41 -18.70 10.11 -16.85
CA GLN A 41 -17.69 9.41 -17.66
C GLN A 41 -17.68 7.91 -17.30
N ASP A 42 -17.52 7.05 -18.29
CA ASP A 42 -17.60 5.59 -18.13
C ASP A 42 -16.45 5.09 -17.25
N GLY A 43 -16.77 4.50 -16.09
CA GLY A 43 -15.78 4.06 -15.10
C GLY A 43 -16.31 2.96 -14.18
N ALA A 44 -15.41 2.33 -13.42
CA ALA A 44 -15.71 1.23 -12.49
C ALA A 44 -15.39 1.63 -11.05
N CYS A 45 -16.27 1.31 -10.11
CA CYS A 45 -16.05 1.55 -8.68
C CYS A 45 -15.91 0.23 -7.92
N PHE A 46 -14.94 0.18 -7.01
CA PHE A 46 -14.67 -0.96 -6.16
C PHE A 46 -14.62 -0.51 -4.70
N THR A 47 -15.12 -1.33 -3.79
CA THR A 47 -15.09 -1.05 -2.36
C THR A 47 -14.72 -2.29 -1.56
N ASP A 48 -14.01 -2.09 -0.46
CA ASP A 48 -13.79 -3.05 0.60
C ASP A 48 -14.51 -2.52 1.84
N ILE A 49 -15.53 -3.26 2.28
CA ILE A 49 -16.36 -2.86 3.42
C ILE A 49 -15.61 -3.07 4.73
N ALA A 50 -14.73 -4.07 4.82
CA ALA A 50 -14.00 -4.41 6.04
C ALA A 50 -12.96 -3.32 6.38
N GLU A 51 -12.16 -2.92 5.40
CA GLU A 51 -11.11 -1.89 5.58
C GLU A 51 -11.61 -0.48 5.20
N ARG A 52 -12.88 -0.32 4.80
CA ARG A 52 -13.49 0.95 4.35
C ARG A 52 -12.65 1.69 3.33
N ARG A 53 -12.31 1.00 2.24
CA ARG A 53 -11.56 1.56 1.12
C ARG A 53 -12.44 1.60 -0.11
N PHE A 54 -12.32 2.66 -0.90
CA PHE A 54 -13.05 2.84 -2.14
C PHE A 54 -12.10 3.27 -3.25
N VAL A 55 -12.30 2.72 -4.45
CA VAL A 55 -11.50 3.02 -5.64
C VAL A 55 -12.43 3.28 -6.81
N PHE A 56 -12.29 4.43 -7.46
CA PHE A 56 -12.89 4.73 -8.74
C PHE A 56 -11.81 4.65 -9.83
N LEU A 57 -12.11 3.91 -10.89
CA LEU A 57 -11.30 3.82 -12.10
C LEU A 57 -12.06 4.51 -13.23
N ASP A 58 -11.51 5.60 -13.73
CA ASP A 58 -12.00 6.29 -14.91
C ASP A 58 -11.48 5.56 -16.16
N ALA A 59 -12.40 5.06 -17.02
CA ALA A 59 -11.99 4.33 -18.22
C ALA A 59 -11.51 5.26 -19.34
N ALA A 60 -11.94 6.53 -19.36
CA ALA A 60 -11.56 7.51 -20.38
C ALA A 60 -10.17 8.10 -20.10
N THR A 61 -9.88 8.44 -18.85
CA THR A 61 -8.61 9.08 -18.47
C THR A 61 -7.59 8.09 -17.92
N SER A 62 -7.97 6.83 -17.70
CA SER A 62 -7.16 5.81 -17.02
C SER A 62 -6.69 6.22 -15.62
N ARG A 63 -7.33 7.22 -15.01
CA ARG A 63 -7.02 7.70 -13.66
C ARG A 63 -7.71 6.86 -12.61
N CYS A 64 -6.99 6.61 -11.53
CA CYS A 64 -7.58 6.04 -10.33
C CYS A 64 -7.74 7.08 -9.22
N GLN A 65 -8.93 7.12 -8.63
CA GLN A 65 -9.21 7.91 -7.43
C GLN A 65 -9.47 6.96 -6.27
N MET A 66 -8.65 7.07 -5.22
CA MET A 66 -8.79 6.25 -4.01
C MET A 66 -9.31 7.10 -2.87
N ILE A 67 -10.26 6.57 -2.11
CA ILE A 67 -10.78 7.15 -0.86
C ILE A 67 -10.52 6.13 0.24
N ALA A 68 -9.76 6.53 1.26
CA ALA A 68 -9.46 5.70 2.43
C ALA A 68 -9.99 6.35 3.74
N ASP A 69 -10.58 7.54 3.65
CA ASP A 69 -11.29 8.14 4.77
C ASP A 69 -12.63 7.42 4.99
N LYS A 70 -12.82 6.89 6.19
CA LYS A 70 -13.98 6.12 6.60
C LYS A 70 -15.30 6.88 6.39
N TYR A 71 -15.34 8.16 6.75
CA TYR A 71 -16.56 8.97 6.65
C TYR A 71 -16.90 9.24 5.17
N LEU A 72 -15.90 9.61 4.37
CA LEU A 72 -16.08 9.85 2.94
C LEU A 72 -16.46 8.58 2.18
N VAL A 73 -15.90 7.42 2.54
CA VAL A 73 -16.29 6.13 1.96
C VAL A 73 -17.75 5.85 2.28
N GLU A 74 -18.19 6.05 3.53
CA GLU A 74 -19.59 5.82 3.91
C GLU A 74 -20.57 6.76 3.17
N VAL A 75 -20.24 8.05 3.07
CA VAL A 75 -21.04 9.01 2.28
C VAL A 75 -21.09 8.59 0.82
N THR A 76 -19.94 8.24 0.22
CA THR A 76 -19.86 7.80 -1.18
C THR A 76 -20.73 6.56 -1.43
N LEU A 77 -20.67 5.55 -0.56
CA LEU A 77 -21.50 4.34 -0.66
C LEU A 77 -23.00 4.65 -0.55
N LYS A 78 -23.39 5.60 0.31
CA LYS A 78 -24.78 6.05 0.43
C LYS A 78 -25.26 6.76 -0.83
N GLU A 79 -24.46 7.68 -1.39
CA GLU A 79 -24.83 8.38 -2.63
C GLU A 79 -24.92 7.42 -3.82
N LEU A 80 -23.98 6.48 -3.96
CA LEU A 80 -24.02 5.46 -5.01
C LEU A 80 -25.24 4.55 -4.91
N SER A 81 -25.64 4.21 -3.68
CA SER A 81 -26.84 3.43 -3.42
C SER A 81 -28.11 4.20 -3.80
N ARG A 82 -28.17 5.51 -3.53
CA ARG A 82 -29.28 6.39 -3.95
C ARG A 82 -29.37 6.55 -5.46
N ALA A 83 -28.23 6.60 -6.14
CA ALA A 83 -28.14 6.67 -7.60
C ALA A 83 -28.38 5.32 -8.29
N ALA A 84 -28.64 4.23 -7.53
CA ALA A 84 -28.77 2.87 -8.05
C ALA A 84 -27.55 2.40 -8.87
N THR A 85 -26.36 2.88 -8.50
CA THR A 85 -25.06 2.55 -9.12
C THR A 85 -24.11 1.96 -8.08
N PRO A 86 -24.41 0.76 -7.54
CA PRO A 86 -23.59 0.19 -6.46
C PRO A 86 -22.18 -0.14 -6.95
N PRO A 87 -21.14 0.06 -6.11
CA PRO A 87 -19.79 -0.37 -6.44
C PRO A 87 -19.65 -1.90 -6.33
N TYR A 88 -18.62 -2.45 -6.96
CA TYR A 88 -18.22 -3.84 -6.74
C TYR A 88 -17.63 -4.01 -5.35
N VAL A 89 -18.24 -4.85 -4.53
CA VAL A 89 -17.71 -5.20 -3.22
C VAL A 89 -16.66 -6.31 -3.39
N LEU A 90 -15.44 -6.02 -2.99
CA LEU A 90 -14.30 -6.93 -3.06
C LEU A 90 -13.81 -7.27 -1.64
N GLN A 91 -13.18 -8.44 -1.50
CA GLN A 91 -12.42 -8.76 -0.30
C GLN A 91 -11.19 -7.86 -0.20
N SER A 92 -10.66 -7.69 1.01
CA SER A 92 -9.53 -6.78 1.27
C SER A 92 -8.30 -7.06 0.43
N GLU A 93 -8.00 -8.34 0.16
CA GLU A 93 -6.90 -8.76 -0.70
C GLU A 93 -7.18 -8.42 -2.17
N GLN A 94 -8.39 -8.69 -2.64
CA GLN A 94 -8.83 -8.40 -4.01
C GLN A 94 -8.77 -6.90 -4.32
N LEU A 95 -9.23 -6.06 -3.41
CA LEU A 95 -9.13 -4.61 -3.59
C LEU A 95 -7.68 -4.12 -3.53
N SER A 96 -6.82 -4.74 -2.73
CA SER A 96 -5.39 -4.41 -2.71
C SER A 96 -4.73 -4.66 -4.08
N PHE A 97 -5.12 -5.71 -4.81
CA PHE A 97 -4.67 -5.91 -6.20
C PHE A 97 -5.17 -4.82 -7.15
N VAL A 98 -6.44 -4.39 -7.01
CA VAL A 98 -7.00 -3.28 -7.80
C VAL A 98 -6.25 -1.97 -7.50
N ILE A 99 -6.00 -1.66 -6.23
CA ILE A 99 -5.21 -0.51 -5.80
C ILE A 99 -3.79 -0.57 -6.37
N ALA A 100 -3.13 -1.73 -6.32
CA ALA A 100 -1.79 -1.90 -6.88
C ALA A 100 -1.77 -1.75 -8.41
N ALA A 101 -2.78 -2.25 -9.12
CA ALA A 101 -2.95 -2.03 -10.56
C ALA A 101 -3.20 -0.55 -10.88
N CYS A 102 -4.02 0.12 -10.08
CA CYS A 102 -4.30 1.55 -10.17
C CYS A 102 -3.04 2.40 -10.00
N LYS A 103 -2.27 2.16 -8.94
CA LYS A 103 -0.99 2.84 -8.69
C LYS A 103 0.00 2.65 -9.87
N ARG A 104 0.03 1.48 -10.49
CA ARG A 104 0.87 1.20 -11.67
C ARG A 104 0.37 1.93 -12.93
N ARG A 105 -0.95 2.02 -13.12
CA ARG A 105 -1.57 2.72 -14.27
C ARG A 105 -1.42 4.23 -14.17
N ASP A 106 -1.69 4.82 -13.01
CA ASP A 106 -1.45 6.25 -12.77
C ASP A 106 0.03 6.58 -12.97
N ALA A 107 0.95 5.74 -12.49
CA ALA A 107 2.38 5.92 -12.72
C ALA A 107 2.72 5.90 -14.23
N ARG A 108 2.13 5.01 -15.02
CA ARG A 108 2.35 4.97 -16.48
C ARG A 108 1.72 6.16 -17.21
N ALA A 109 0.50 6.56 -16.83
CA ALA A 109 -0.22 7.70 -17.41
C ALA A 109 0.50 9.04 -17.13
N LEU A 110 1.16 9.15 -15.98
CA LEU A 110 1.99 10.29 -15.60
C LEU A 110 3.45 10.19 -16.10
N GLY A 111 3.81 9.15 -16.86
CA GLY A 111 5.19 8.95 -17.36
C GLY A 111 6.22 8.59 -16.28
N LEU A 112 5.78 8.17 -15.10
CA LEU A 112 6.59 7.80 -13.93
C LEU A 112 7.11 6.34 -14.01
N GLN A 113 7.77 5.95 -15.11
CA GLN A 113 8.69 4.81 -15.04
C GLN A 113 9.88 5.25 -14.17
N GLN A 114 9.91 4.78 -12.92
CA GLN A 114 10.79 5.26 -11.83
C GLN A 114 12.25 5.45 -12.29
N PRO A 115 12.79 6.67 -12.13
CA PRO A 115 13.28 7.07 -10.81
C PRO A 115 12.78 8.44 -10.37
N ASN A 116 12.75 8.65 -9.06
CA ASN A 116 12.40 9.89 -8.36
C ASN A 116 10.90 10.15 -8.13
N ARG A 117 10.28 9.33 -7.26
CA ARG A 117 9.27 9.90 -6.35
C ARG A 117 9.98 10.97 -5.53
N PRO A 118 9.44 12.20 -5.39
CA PRO A 118 9.97 13.12 -4.38
C PRO A 118 9.94 12.39 -3.05
N ARG A 119 11.11 12.23 -2.42
CA ARG A 119 11.22 11.69 -1.06
C ARG A 119 10.50 12.68 -0.17
N LEU A 120 9.30 12.32 0.26
CA LEU A 120 8.52 13.16 1.16
C LEU A 120 9.10 12.98 2.56
N MET A 121 10.14 13.76 2.84
CA MET A 121 10.73 13.88 4.18
C MET A 121 9.93 14.90 4.99
N PHE A 122 9.80 14.66 6.28
CA PHE A 122 9.24 15.67 7.17
C PHE A 122 10.15 16.92 7.14
N PRO A 123 9.61 18.14 6.97
CA PRO A 123 10.45 19.34 6.89
C PRO A 123 11.35 19.51 8.11
N GLY A 124 12.63 19.78 7.89
CA GLY A 124 13.62 19.93 8.96
C GLY A 124 14.23 18.61 9.46
N THR A 125 13.93 17.48 8.82
CA THR A 125 14.51 16.15 9.13
C THR A 125 15.12 15.53 7.87
N LYS A 126 15.99 14.54 8.06
CA LYS A 126 16.67 13.80 6.99
C LYS A 126 16.34 12.30 6.99
N TRP A 127 15.68 11.81 8.03
CA TRP A 127 15.36 10.40 8.24
C TRP A 127 13.86 10.13 8.39
N CYS A 128 13.02 11.15 8.63
CA CYS A 128 11.58 10.94 8.77
C CYS A 128 10.86 10.91 7.42
N GLY A 129 10.95 9.79 6.70
CA GLY A 129 10.27 9.58 5.42
C GLY A 129 10.56 8.20 4.81
N PRO A 130 10.23 7.99 3.52
CA PRO A 130 10.57 6.75 2.83
C PRO A 130 12.09 6.64 2.58
N GLY A 131 12.80 5.96 3.49
CA GLY A 131 14.26 5.97 3.55
C GLY A 131 14.78 7.33 4.03
N ASP A 132 16.04 7.63 3.75
CA ASP A 132 16.70 8.85 4.22
C ASP A 132 17.28 9.72 3.08
N GLU A 133 17.57 10.97 3.42
CA GLU A 133 18.33 11.96 2.62
C GLU A 133 19.66 12.33 3.31
N ALA A 134 20.12 11.52 4.26
CA ALA A 134 21.30 11.81 5.07
C ALA A 134 22.59 11.44 4.34
N ASP A 135 23.61 12.29 4.43
CA ASP A 135 24.94 12.00 3.86
C ASP A 135 25.70 10.95 4.69
N SER A 136 25.34 10.79 5.96
CA SER A 136 25.93 9.84 6.89
C SER A 136 25.00 9.55 8.08
N PHE A 137 25.29 8.52 8.85
CA PHE A 137 24.50 8.14 10.03
C PHE A 137 24.29 9.29 11.04
N ASP A 138 25.29 10.15 11.25
CA ASP A 138 25.19 11.27 12.20
C ASP A 138 24.63 12.56 11.56
N ASP A 139 24.33 12.52 10.26
CA ASP A 139 23.78 13.65 9.53
C ASP A 139 22.27 13.78 9.80
N LEU A 140 21.95 14.62 10.78
CA LEU A 140 20.59 14.95 11.19
C LEU A 140 20.22 16.36 10.71
N GLY A 141 18.95 16.57 10.39
CA GLY A 141 18.34 17.85 10.09
C GLY A 141 18.25 18.78 11.31
N GLU A 142 17.53 19.90 11.13
CA GLU A 142 17.35 20.93 12.16
C GLU A 142 16.59 20.41 13.39
N LEU A 143 15.59 19.55 13.18
CA LEU A 143 14.80 18.92 14.23
C LEU A 143 15.50 17.67 14.75
N ARG A 144 16.70 17.85 15.32
CA ARG A 144 17.65 16.78 15.62
C ARG A 144 17.08 15.64 16.46
N GLU A 145 16.30 15.94 17.49
CA GLU A 145 15.75 14.93 18.41
C GLU A 145 14.70 14.06 17.70
N VAL A 146 13.81 14.67 16.92
CA VAL A 146 12.79 13.96 16.13
C VAL A 146 13.45 13.14 15.02
N ASP A 147 14.43 13.74 14.34
CA ASP A 147 15.14 13.10 13.25
C ASP A 147 15.98 11.90 13.72
N ALA A 148 16.59 12.00 14.90
CA ALA A 148 17.28 10.88 15.53
C ALA A 148 16.32 9.70 15.82
N CYS A 149 15.09 9.97 16.26
CA CYS A 149 14.08 8.92 16.44
C CYS A 149 13.77 8.18 15.13
N CYS A 150 13.64 8.92 14.03
CA CYS A 150 13.39 8.34 12.70
C CYS A 150 14.60 7.54 12.19
N ARG A 151 15.82 8.06 12.35
CA ARG A 151 17.05 7.34 12.01
C ARG A 151 17.14 6.00 12.76
N ASP A 152 16.94 6.04 14.07
CA ASP A 152 17.07 4.84 14.91
C ASP A 152 15.99 3.81 14.54
N HIS A 153 14.79 4.26 14.14
CA HIS A 153 13.72 3.40 13.60
C HIS A 153 14.09 2.78 12.24
N ASP A 154 14.69 3.55 11.33
CA ASP A 154 15.15 3.08 10.03
C ASP A 154 16.23 1.98 10.15
N GLN A 155 16.98 1.97 11.26
CA GLN A 155 17.96 0.92 11.58
C GLN A 155 17.35 -0.33 12.24
N CYS A 156 16.03 -0.52 12.19
CA CYS A 156 15.38 -1.69 12.76
C CYS A 156 16.03 -3.00 12.24
N PRO A 157 16.57 -3.86 13.13
CA PRO A 157 17.32 -5.06 12.71
C PRO A 157 16.50 -6.07 11.93
N ASP A 158 15.18 -6.10 12.16
CA ASP A 158 14.25 -6.96 11.45
C ASP A 158 13.14 -6.11 10.83
N ASN A 159 13.19 -6.02 9.51
CA ASN A 159 12.23 -5.29 8.70
C ASN A 159 11.94 -6.05 7.40
N ILE A 160 10.80 -5.72 6.79
CA ILE A 160 10.34 -6.26 5.52
C ILE A 160 10.19 -5.09 4.56
N LYS A 161 11.11 -4.96 3.61
CA LYS A 161 11.11 -3.89 2.60
C LYS A 161 9.91 -4.00 1.66
N PRO A 162 9.53 -2.93 0.93
CA PRO A 162 8.51 -3.03 -0.10
C PRO A 162 8.80 -4.17 -1.08
N GLN A 163 7.79 -5.00 -1.35
CA GLN A 163 7.86 -6.20 -2.20
C GLN A 163 8.71 -7.36 -1.65
N GLU A 164 9.23 -7.27 -0.43
CA GLU A 164 9.94 -8.35 0.22
C GLU A 164 8.97 -9.32 0.91
N THR A 165 9.36 -10.60 0.96
CA THR A 165 8.68 -11.62 1.77
C THR A 165 9.62 -12.15 2.84
N LYS A 166 9.23 -12.02 4.11
CA LYS A 166 9.92 -12.56 5.29
C LYS A 166 8.88 -13.04 6.29
N HIS A 167 9.23 -14.03 7.12
CA HIS A 167 8.34 -14.56 8.16
C HIS A 167 6.96 -14.99 7.64
N ASN A 168 6.89 -15.41 6.37
CA ASN A 168 5.65 -15.75 5.67
C ASN A 168 4.67 -14.56 5.51
N ILE A 169 5.19 -13.33 5.54
CA ILE A 169 4.50 -12.07 5.31
C ILE A 169 5.10 -11.43 4.07
N THR A 170 4.27 -11.09 3.09
CA THR A 170 4.68 -10.31 1.90
C THR A 170 4.28 -8.85 2.10
N ASN A 171 5.25 -7.93 1.97
CA ASN A 171 4.98 -6.51 2.08
C ASN A 171 4.54 -5.91 0.74
N ASP A 172 3.23 -5.91 0.49
CA ASP A 172 2.63 -5.29 -0.70
C ASP A 172 2.51 -3.76 -0.60
N SER A 173 2.90 -3.17 0.54
CA SER A 173 2.83 -1.73 0.76
C SER A 173 3.99 -0.98 0.08
N GLY A 174 3.86 0.35 0.01
CA GLY A 174 4.93 1.22 -0.48
C GLY A 174 5.96 1.61 0.58
N PHE A 175 5.79 1.15 1.82
CA PHE A 175 6.59 1.51 2.99
C PHE A 175 7.25 0.26 3.58
N THR A 176 8.34 0.44 4.33
CA THR A 176 8.95 -0.66 5.08
C THR A 176 8.04 -1.06 6.25
N ILE A 177 7.88 -2.37 6.48
CA ILE A 177 7.21 -2.89 7.68
C ILE A 177 8.31 -3.27 8.68
N SER A 178 8.33 -2.63 9.83
CA SER A 178 9.31 -2.89 10.90
C SER A 178 8.78 -3.84 11.96
N HIS A 179 9.68 -4.46 12.74
CA HIS A 179 9.27 -5.25 13.89
C HIS A 179 8.54 -4.36 14.92
N CYS A 180 7.49 -4.86 15.57
CA CYS A 180 6.68 -4.05 16.50
C CYS A 180 7.49 -3.46 17.66
N ASP A 181 8.54 -4.13 18.12
CA ASP A 181 9.41 -3.58 19.17
C ASP A 181 10.17 -2.31 18.69
N CYS A 182 10.49 -2.21 17.39
CA CYS A 182 11.07 -1.00 16.81
C CYS A 182 10.03 0.13 16.74
N ASP A 183 8.79 -0.19 16.37
CA ASP A 183 7.68 0.77 16.35
C ASP A 183 7.32 1.27 17.77
N ASP A 184 7.36 0.39 18.77
CA ASP A 184 7.14 0.75 20.19
C ASP A 184 8.27 1.67 20.71
N ALA A 185 9.52 1.35 20.36
CA ALA A 185 10.67 2.21 20.67
C ALA A 185 10.56 3.57 19.97
N PHE A 186 10.16 3.58 18.69
CA PHE A 186 9.97 4.81 17.93
C PHE A 186 8.89 5.70 18.53
N ARG A 187 7.73 5.12 18.90
CA ARG A 187 6.67 5.84 19.61
C ARG A 187 7.16 6.45 20.92
N SER A 188 7.92 5.67 21.69
CA SER A 188 8.49 6.12 22.96
C SER A 188 9.49 7.25 22.77
N CYS A 189 10.33 7.17 21.73
CA CYS A 189 11.29 8.20 21.36
C CYS A 189 10.61 9.51 20.98
N LEU A 190 9.62 9.48 20.08
CA LEU A 190 8.85 10.67 19.69
C LEU A 190 8.12 11.29 20.89
N THR A 191 7.55 10.46 21.77
CA THR A 191 6.90 10.94 23.00
C THR A 191 7.88 11.65 23.92
N ALA A 192 9.11 11.15 24.03
CA ALA A 192 10.17 11.76 24.83
C ALA A 192 10.74 13.04 24.19
N ALA A 193 10.87 13.08 22.86
CA ALA A 193 11.30 14.27 22.13
C ALA A 193 10.29 15.41 22.30
N GLY A 194 8.99 15.09 22.24
CA GLY A 194 7.90 16.04 22.49
C GLY A 194 7.81 17.18 21.47
N GLY A 195 6.82 18.04 21.65
CA GLY A 195 6.59 19.20 20.77
C GLY A 195 5.86 18.87 19.47
N GLU A 196 5.47 19.93 18.76
CA GLU A 196 4.56 19.86 17.60
C GLU A 196 5.12 18.97 16.46
N ALA A 197 6.42 19.02 16.21
CA ALA A 197 7.06 18.20 15.19
C ALA A 197 6.99 16.70 15.51
N ALA A 198 7.28 16.31 16.76
CA ALA A 198 7.21 14.91 17.18
C ALA A 198 5.77 14.38 17.16
N GLU A 199 4.81 15.21 17.58
CA GLU A 199 3.39 14.90 17.52
C GLU A 199 2.90 14.71 16.07
N ALA A 200 3.31 15.57 15.15
CA ALA A 200 2.95 15.49 13.75
C ALA A 200 3.52 14.23 13.07
N VAL A 201 4.81 13.92 13.31
CA VAL A 201 5.44 12.68 12.81
C VAL A 201 4.74 11.44 13.39
N GLY A 202 4.45 11.46 14.70
CA GLY A 202 3.75 10.37 15.37
C GLY A 202 2.35 10.13 14.80
N LEU A 203 1.56 11.18 14.58
CA LEU A 203 0.23 11.10 13.98
C LEU A 203 0.30 10.54 12.55
N ALA A 204 1.24 11.04 11.73
CA ALA A 204 1.42 10.59 10.36
C ALA A 204 1.77 9.10 10.28
N TYR A 205 2.62 8.62 11.19
CA TYR A 205 3.05 7.22 11.21
C TYR A 205 2.01 6.29 11.82
N PHE A 206 1.52 6.60 13.04
CA PHE A 206 0.75 5.65 13.85
C PHE A 206 -0.77 5.72 13.68
N SER A 207 -1.34 6.85 13.25
CA SER A 207 -2.80 7.05 13.21
C SER A 207 -3.44 6.85 11.83
N THR A 208 -2.63 6.57 10.82
CA THR A 208 -3.13 6.42 9.44
C THR A 208 -3.55 4.99 9.09
N GLY A 209 -3.15 3.99 9.89
CA GLY A 209 -3.43 2.57 9.65
C GLY A 209 -2.75 1.98 8.38
N PHE A 210 -2.03 2.80 7.61
CA PHE A 210 -1.32 2.37 6.41
C PHE A 210 -0.01 1.67 6.71
N ILE A 211 0.60 1.98 7.86
CA ILE A 211 1.85 1.38 8.31
C ILE A 211 1.51 0.38 9.42
N LYS A 212 1.95 -0.85 9.23
CA LYS A 212 1.75 -1.97 10.16
C LYS A 212 3.11 -2.45 10.61
N CYS A 213 3.19 -2.96 11.84
CA CYS A 213 4.36 -3.70 12.32
C CYS A 213 4.08 -5.21 12.29
N PHE A 214 5.13 -6.00 12.45
CA PHE A 214 5.01 -7.45 12.64
C PHE A 214 5.68 -7.90 13.94
N ARG A 215 5.15 -8.95 14.56
CA ARG A 215 5.79 -9.67 15.66
C ARG A 215 5.29 -11.11 15.71
N LEU A 216 6.05 -11.99 16.35
CA LEU A 216 5.53 -13.30 16.71
C LEU A 216 4.50 -13.15 17.84
N ALA A 217 3.27 -13.58 17.58
CA ALA A 217 2.17 -13.57 18.54
C ALA A 217 1.26 -14.78 18.34
N PRO A 218 0.49 -15.19 19.37
CA PRO A 218 -0.58 -16.16 19.21
C PRO A 218 -1.59 -15.69 18.13
N PRO A 219 -2.30 -16.63 17.45
CA PRO A 219 -3.31 -16.26 16.47
C PRO A 219 -4.33 -15.28 17.04
N VAL A 220 -4.54 -14.17 16.35
CA VAL A 220 -5.57 -13.18 16.72
C VAL A 220 -6.94 -13.80 16.43
N VAL A 221 -7.70 -14.10 17.48
CA VAL A 221 -9.03 -14.72 17.37
C VAL A 221 -10.17 -13.71 17.25
N ALA A 222 -9.97 -12.50 17.78
CA ALA A 222 -10.94 -11.41 17.71
C ALA A 222 -10.27 -10.07 18.00
N CYS A 223 -10.83 -8.99 17.45
CA CYS A 223 -10.55 -7.62 17.88
C CYS A 223 -11.55 -7.25 18.97
N VAL A 224 -11.06 -6.92 20.17
CA VAL A 224 -11.91 -6.53 21.31
C VAL A 224 -12.17 -5.03 21.36
N THR A 225 -11.20 -4.24 20.94
CA THR A 225 -11.26 -2.78 20.85
C THR A 225 -10.40 -2.32 19.69
N TRP A 226 -10.85 -1.29 18.99
CA TRP A 226 -10.06 -0.65 17.94
C TRP A 226 -9.41 0.61 18.52
N SER A 227 -8.09 0.63 18.55
CA SER A 227 -7.27 1.80 18.89
C SER A 227 -6.45 2.17 17.66
N GLY A 228 -7.12 2.71 16.65
CA GLY A 228 -6.47 3.47 15.58
C GLY A 228 -6.57 4.96 15.87
#